data_AF-A0A8J8EZP9-F1
#
_entry.id   AF-A0A8J8EZP9-F1
#
_cell.length_a   1.000
_cell.length_b   1.000
_cell.length_c   1.000
_cell.angle_alpha   90.00
_cell.angle_beta   90.00
_cell.angle_gamma   90.00
#
_symmetry.space_group_name_H-M   'P 1'
#
loop_
_entity.id
_entity.type
_entity.pdbx_description
1 polymer ?
#
loop_
_entity_poly.entity_id
_entity_poly.type
_entity_poly.pdbx_seq_one_letter_code
_entity_poly.pdbx_strand_id
1 'polypeptide(L)' 'VRRVKKSDMEKLSKATGAKIVTNVKDLTPEDLGEAELVEERKVAGENMIFVEGCKNPKAVTILIRGGTEHVVDEV' A
#
# COMPACT_ATOMS: atom_id res chain seq x y z
N VAL A 1 -11.49 -1.16 2.52
CA VAL A 1 -10.55 -0.68 3.58
C VAL A 1 -11.02 0.68 4.07
N ARG A 2 -11.20 0.89 5.38
CA ARG A 2 -11.51 2.21 5.96
C ARG A 2 -10.51 2.47 7.09
N ARG A 3 -10.09 3.73 7.28
CA ARG A 3 -9.06 4.17 8.25
C ARG A 3 -7.65 3.67 7.93
N VAL A 4 -7.07 4.16 6.84
CA VAL A 4 -5.65 3.93 6.47
C VAL A 4 -4.78 5.05 7.05
N LYS A 5 -3.54 4.75 7.47
CA LYS A 5 -2.61 5.79 7.94
C LYS A 5 -2.27 6.75 6.80
N LYS A 6 -2.04 8.02 7.12
CA LYS A 6 -1.67 9.04 6.13
C LYS A 6 -0.36 8.67 5.39
N SER A 7 0.62 8.12 6.10
CA SER A 7 1.86 7.62 5.51
C SER A 7 1.64 6.55 4.44
N ASP A 8 0.66 5.67 4.65
CA ASP A 8 0.39 4.56 3.74
C ASP A 8 -0.40 5.04 2.51
N MET A 9 -1.29 6.02 2.70
CA MET A 9 -1.95 6.73 1.59
C MET A 9 -0.93 7.41 0.65
N GLU A 10 0.08 8.07 1.22
CA GLU A 10 1.15 8.70 0.42
C GLU A 10 2.00 7.66 -0.33
N LYS A 11 2.32 6.53 0.31
CA LYS A 11 3.03 5.41 -0.33
C LYS A 11 2.20 4.80 -1.46
N LEU A 12 0.91 4.57 -1.25
CA LEU A 12 -0.01 4.03 -2.26
C LEU A 12 -0.16 4.97 -3.45
N SER A 13 -0.31 6.27 -3.21
CA SER A 13 -0.33 7.30 -4.26
C SER A 13 0.97 7.28 -5.08
N LYS A 14 2.13 7.19 -4.43
CA LYS A 14 3.44 7.09 -5.11
C LYS A 14 3.65 5.77 -5.84
N ALA A 15 3.10 4.67 -5.33
CA ALA A 15 3.25 3.34 -5.93
C ALA A 15 2.35 3.19 -7.17
N THR A 16 1.07 3.51 -7.03
CA THR A 16 0.03 3.31 -8.07
C THR A 16 -0.07 4.47 -9.06
N GLY A 17 0.50 5.64 -8.72
CA GLY A 17 0.33 6.87 -9.49
C GLY A 17 -0.97 7.62 -9.20
N ALA A 18 -1.83 7.10 -8.31
CA ALA A 18 -3.08 7.76 -7.92
C ALA A 18 -2.82 9.08 -7.20
N LYS A 19 -3.76 10.02 -7.27
CA LYS A 19 -3.72 11.27 -6.51
C LYS A 19 -4.61 11.19 -5.28
N ILE A 20 -4.14 11.71 -4.15
CA ILE A 20 -4.95 11.79 -2.93
C ILE A 20 -5.96 12.93 -3.11
N VAL A 21 -7.23 12.58 -3.25
CA VAL A 21 -8.34 13.54 -3.30
C VAL A 21 -9.02 13.66 -1.94
N THR A 22 -9.40 14.88 -1.57
CA THR A 22 -10.13 15.17 -0.32
C THR A 22 -11.64 15.27 -0.54
N ASN A 23 -12.06 15.54 -1.77
CA ASN A 23 -13.44 15.75 -2.14
C ASN A 23 -13.82 14.81 -3.28
N VAL A 24 -14.92 14.07 -3.10
CA VAL A 24 -15.38 13.05 -4.05
C VAL A 24 -15.86 13.69 -5.36
N LYS A 25 -16.29 14.97 -5.32
CA LYS A 25 -16.76 15.70 -6.51
C LYS A 25 -15.64 16.12 -7.46
N ASP A 26 -14.41 16.21 -6.96
CA ASP A 26 -13.23 16.63 -7.73
C ASP A 26 -12.44 15.43 -8.27
N LEU A 27 -12.98 14.21 -8.13
CA LEU A 27 -12.32 12.98 -8.58
C LEU A 27 -12.44 12.87 -10.11
N THR A 28 -11.30 12.89 -10.79
CA THR A 28 -11.20 12.64 -12.23
C THR A 28 -10.59 11.27 -12.52
N PRO A 29 -10.79 10.71 -13.73
CA PRO A 29 -10.14 9.46 -14.13
C PRO A 29 -8.60 9.53 -14.07
N GLU A 30 -8.02 10.72 -14.22
CA GLU A 30 -6.57 10.97 -14.15
C GLU A 30 -6.03 10.86 -12.72
N ASP A 31 -6.88 11.00 -11.71
CA ASP A 31 -6.50 10.85 -10.31
C ASP A 31 -6.45 9.38 -9.87
N LEU A 32 -6.94 8.46 -10.70
CA LEU A 32 -6.93 7.02 -10.41
C LEU A 32 -5.56 6.41 -10.75
N GLY A 33 -5.07 5.54 -9.87
CA GLY A 33 -3.85 4.79 -10.08
C GLY A 33 -4.12 3.39 -10.66
N GLU A 34 -3.05 2.76 -11.14
CA GLU A 34 -3.10 1.39 -11.66
C GLU A 34 -2.24 0.45 -10.81
N ALA A 35 -2.77 -0.75 -10.55
CA ALA A 35 -2.07 -1.88 -9.96
C ALA A 35 -2.54 -3.16 -10.64
N GLU A 36 -1.63 -4.11 -10.85
CA GLU A 36 -1.92 -5.39 -11.48
C GLU A 36 -2.69 -6.32 -10.54
N LEU A 37 -2.30 -6.33 -9.26
CA LEU A 37 -2.88 -7.21 -8.25
C LEU A 37 -3.22 -6.42 -6.99
N VAL A 38 -4.45 -6.56 -6.52
CA VAL A 38 -4.90 -6.07 -5.22
C VAL A 38 -5.61 -7.22 -4.53
N GLU A 39 -5.00 -7.77 -3.48
CA GLU A 39 -5.58 -8.88 -2.72
C GLU A 39 -5.45 -8.68 -1.21
N GLU A 40 -6.40 -9.25 -0.47
CA GLU A 40 -6.31 -9.38 0.97
C GLU A 40 -5.74 -10.76 1.30
N ARG A 41 -4.56 -10.79 1.90
CA ARG A 41 -3.87 -12.01 2.29
C ARG A 41 -3.71 -12.04 3.80
N LYS A 42 -4.05 -13.18 4.40
CA LYS A 42 -3.84 -13.41 5.83
C LYS A 42 -2.39 -13.83 6.08
N VAL A 43 -1.66 -13.03 6.86
CA VAL A 43 -0.26 -13.27 7.22
C VAL A 43 -0.15 -13.20 8.74
N ALA A 44 0.41 -14.24 9.37
CA ALA A 44 0.63 -14.30 10.82
C ALA A 44 -0.63 -14.04 11.68
N GLY A 45 -1.82 -14.40 11.17
CA GLY A 45 -3.09 -14.21 11.88
C GLY A 45 -3.78 -12.87 11.58
N GLU A 46 -3.08 -11.93 10.96
CA GLU A 46 -3.61 -10.62 10.57
C GLU A 46 -3.96 -10.58 9.07
N ASN A 47 -5.01 -9.86 8.72
CA ASN A 47 -5.36 -9.63 7.32
C ASN A 47 -4.61 -8.39 6.83
N MET A 48 -3.79 -8.57 5.81
CA MET A 48 -3.03 -7.50 5.16
C MET A 48 -3.44 -7.37 3.71
N ILE A 49 -3.30 -6.18 3.15
CA ILE A 49 -3.67 -5.89 1.76
C ILE A 49 -2.39 -5.71 0.96
N PHE A 50 -2.22 -6.56 -0.05
CA PHE A 50 -1.10 -6.53 -0.96
C PHE A 50 -1.53 -5.84 -2.24
N VAL A 51 -0.78 -4.81 -2.62
CA VAL A 51 -0.96 -4.05 -3.86
C VAL A 51 0.32 -4.22 -4.66
N GLU A 52 0.29 -5.05 -5.69
CA GLU A 52 1.46 -5.50 -6.46
C GLU A 52 1.30 -5.17 -7.96
N GLY A 53 2.42 -5.17 -8.69
CA GLY A 53 2.46 -4.88 -10.13
C GLY A 53 2.01 -3.45 -10.49
N CYS A 54 2.39 -2.46 -9.67
CA CYS A 54 2.22 -1.06 -10.05
C CYS A 54 3.20 -0.69 -11.17
N LYS A 55 2.75 -0.01 -12.24
CA LYS A 55 3.58 0.29 -13.42
C LYS A 55 4.84 1.10 -13.13
N ASN A 56 4.83 1.98 -12.12
CA ASN A 56 5.98 2.83 -11.80
C ASN A 56 6.11 3.07 -10.29
N PRO A 57 6.52 2.04 -9.52
CA PRO A 57 6.47 2.11 -8.07
C PRO A 57 7.60 2.99 -7.54
N LYS A 58 7.29 4.24 -7.18
CA LYS A 58 8.23 5.12 -6.47
C LYS A 58 8.30 4.83 -4.97
N ALA A 59 7.48 3.89 -4.49
CA ALA A 59 7.46 3.39 -3.12
C ALA A 59 7.38 1.86 -3.17
N VAL A 60 8.28 1.20 -2.46
CA VAL A 60 8.32 -0.25 -2.27
C VAL A 60 8.18 -0.57 -0.79
N THR A 61 7.50 -1.67 -0.47
CA THR A 61 7.33 -2.16 0.91
C THR A 61 7.92 -3.56 0.99
N ILE A 62 8.80 -3.77 1.95
CA ILE A 62 9.39 -5.08 2.24
C ILE A 62 8.76 -5.59 3.53
N LEU A 63 8.13 -6.76 3.47
CA LEU A 63 7.58 -7.43 4.66
C LEU A 63 8.64 -8.40 5.22
N ILE A 64 9.30 -7.99 6.29
CA ILE A 64 10.31 -8.80 6.99
C ILE A 64 9.61 -9.69 8.03
N ARG A 65 10.03 -10.95 8.12
CA ARG A 65 9.53 -11.93 9.11
C ARG A 65 10.72 -12.60 9.78
N GLY A 66 10.70 -12.68 11.11
CA GLY A 66 11.76 -13.29 11.92
C GLY A 66 11.17 -14.13 13.05
N GLY A 67 11.99 -15.02 13.62
CA GLY A 67 11.56 -15.92 14.71
C GLY A 67 11.35 -15.21 16.05
N THR A 68 11.96 -14.05 16.25
CA THR A 68 11.79 -13.18 17.41
C THR A 68 11.79 -11.71 16.94
N GLU A 69 11.13 -10.81 17.69
CA GLU A 69 11.15 -9.36 17.37
C GLU A 69 12.57 -8.81 17.29
N HIS A 70 13.46 -9.22 18.19
CA HIS A 70 14.85 -8.76 18.23
C HIS A 70 15.60 -9.03 16.92
N VAL A 71 15.31 -10.16 16.24
CA VAL A 71 15.94 -10.50 14.96
C VAL A 71 15.35 -9.68 13.81
N VAL A 72 14.09 -9.25 13.91
CA VAL A 72 13.45 -8.40 12.89
C VAL A 72 13.94 -6.96 13.00
N ASP A 73 14.16 -6.46 14.21
CA ASP A 73 14.62 -5.08 14.46
C ASP A 73 16.10 -4.85 14.08
N GLU A 74 16.92 -5.91 14.02
CA GLU A 74 18.33 -5.84 13.60
C GLU A 74 18.54 -5.88 12.07
N VAL A 75 17.48 -6.06 11.27
CA VAL A 75 17.55 -6.26 9.80
C VAL A 75 17.01 -5.07 9.01
#